data_AF-A0A6I8VYK0-F1
#
_entry.id   AF-A0A6I8VYK0-F1
#
_cell.length_a   1.000
_cell.length_b   1.000
_cell.length_c   1.000
_cell.angle_alpha   90.00
_cell.angle_beta   90.00
_cell.angle_gamma   90.00
#
_symmetry.space_group_name_H-M   'P 1'
#
loop_
_entity.id
_entity.type
_entity.pdbx_description
1 polymer ?
#
loop_
_entity_poly.entity_id
_entity_poly.type
_entity_poly.pdbx_seq_one_letter_code
_entity_poly.pdbx_strand_id
1 'polypeptide(L)'
;MKRAGFRKAMIEINKVAEEKANGPKHVDEETEQQLKTTAAVTSFQEPSRPANNEENNMVLVYLPYGKVFGININHNKPESFENAAAEQSWINESRKEAKVQKEQMLSGQLDPKSLPGRIIVEPSPNETGRKEERKLMKDILKLENALTIERDFFDLCAKIRQCLPLRQAHVTKCLKNLGRLKKLELTKVMLLRHPESVDTLRKLQGYVGNLKKWKMPRSDKIKFEAQAKIIRQEATIIYARFPKLFDSAETKDFWQEYCKEVKIFKETTKKVNSSIRVALDERMYNNLIKAGQENTPAPAETQ
;
A
#
# COMPACT_ATOMS: atom_id res chain seq x y z
N MET A 1 16.24 -5.74 28.11
CA MET A 1 16.02 -6.18 26.71
C MET A 1 15.15 -7.41 26.71
N LYS A 2 13.91 -7.29 26.23
CA LYS A 2 12.93 -8.37 26.07
C LYS A 2 12.08 -7.98 24.84
N ARG A 3 12.64 -8.09 23.62
CA ARG A 3 12.22 -7.27 22.45
C ARG A 3 12.94 -7.60 21.11
N ALA A 4 13.87 -8.55 21.11
CA ALA A 4 14.86 -8.71 20.02
C ALA A 4 14.36 -9.53 18.81
N GLY A 5 13.34 -10.38 18.96
CA GLY A 5 12.79 -11.19 17.86
C GLY A 5 11.89 -10.40 16.91
N PHE A 6 11.03 -9.53 17.43
CA PHE A 6 10.26 -8.56 16.65
C PHE A 6 11.16 -7.56 15.91
N ARG A 7 12.28 -7.18 16.55
CA ARG A 7 13.38 -6.44 15.92
C ARG A 7 14.08 -7.21 14.79
N LYS A 8 13.95 -8.54 14.69
CA LYS A 8 14.56 -9.35 13.62
C LYS A 8 13.67 -9.40 12.38
N ALA A 9 12.34 -9.43 12.55
CA ALA A 9 11.37 -9.15 11.48
C ALA A 9 11.55 -7.73 10.89
N MET A 10 12.08 -6.80 11.69
CA MET A 10 12.50 -5.44 11.30
C MET A 10 13.91 -5.34 10.67
N ILE A 11 14.77 -6.36 10.79
CA ILE A 11 16.15 -6.33 10.26
C ILE A 11 16.24 -7.06 8.92
N GLU A 12 15.45 -8.11 8.69
CA GLU A 12 15.46 -8.81 7.39
C GLU A 12 14.80 -8.00 6.26
N ILE A 13 14.02 -6.96 6.63
CA ILE A 13 13.57 -5.89 5.73
C ILE A 13 14.77 -5.08 5.16
N ASN A 14 15.89 -4.95 5.89
CA ASN A 14 17.12 -4.35 5.35
C ASN A 14 17.82 -5.26 4.32
N LYS A 15 17.67 -6.58 4.40
CA LYS A 15 18.31 -7.54 3.48
C LYS A 15 17.63 -7.57 2.11
N VAL A 16 16.30 -7.39 2.09
CA VAL A 16 15.50 -7.29 0.84
C VAL A 16 15.66 -5.93 0.16
N ALA A 17 16.07 -4.89 0.90
CA ALA A 17 16.43 -3.58 0.35
C ALA A 17 17.82 -3.56 -0.34
N GLU A 18 18.76 -4.42 0.08
CA GLU A 18 20.09 -4.55 -0.53
C GLU A 18 20.10 -5.40 -1.81
N GLU A 19 19.25 -6.42 -1.92
CA GLU A 19 19.12 -7.25 -3.13
C GLU A 19 18.46 -6.49 -4.31
N LYS A 20 17.70 -5.42 -4.03
CA LYS A 20 17.18 -4.51 -5.07
C LYS A 20 18.20 -3.46 -5.54
N ALA A 21 19.37 -3.34 -4.88
CA ALA A 21 20.46 -2.42 -5.23
C ALA A 21 21.48 -3.03 -6.21
N ASN A 22 21.49 -4.36 -6.40
CA ASN A 22 22.37 -5.03 -7.36
C ASN A 22 21.55 -5.73 -8.45
N GLY A 23 21.57 -5.16 -9.67
CA GLY A 23 21.09 -5.81 -10.89
C GLY A 23 21.89 -7.08 -11.23
N PRO A 24 21.57 -7.78 -12.34
CA PRO A 24 22.15 -9.08 -12.63
C PRO A 24 23.67 -8.95 -12.79
N LYS A 25 24.43 -9.70 -11.98
CA LYS A 25 25.88 -9.77 -12.09
C LYS A 25 26.25 -10.80 -13.16
N HIS A 26 26.92 -10.32 -14.20
CA HIS A 26 27.75 -11.14 -15.06
C HIS A 26 29.01 -11.57 -14.28
N VAL A 27 29.45 -12.79 -14.57
CA VAL A 27 30.63 -13.47 -14.05
C VAL A 27 31.89 -12.75 -14.55
N ASP A 28 32.94 -12.64 -13.71
CA ASP A 28 34.31 -13.12 -14.02
C ASP A 28 35.28 -12.97 -12.81
N GLU A 29 35.93 -14.10 -12.53
CA GLU A 29 37.25 -14.45 -11.98
C GLU A 29 38.04 -13.66 -10.89
N GLU A 30 38.52 -14.48 -9.95
CA GLU A 30 39.85 -14.53 -9.30
C GLU A 30 40.37 -13.37 -8.44
N THR A 31 40.52 -13.62 -7.12
CA THR A 31 41.81 -14.09 -6.58
C THR A 31 41.71 -14.51 -5.11
N GLU A 32 42.51 -15.53 -4.82
CA GLU A 32 42.62 -16.31 -3.59
C GLU A 32 43.35 -15.62 -2.42
N GLN A 33 43.01 -16.11 -1.22
CA GLN A 33 43.91 -16.54 -0.13
C GLN A 33 44.26 -15.60 1.05
N GLN A 34 44.18 -16.27 2.21
CA GLN A 34 44.88 -16.09 3.49
C GLN A 34 44.29 -15.13 4.54
N LEU A 35 43.60 -15.73 5.52
CA LEU A 35 44.16 -15.94 6.88
C LEU A 35 43.23 -16.83 7.72
N LYS A 36 43.61 -18.11 7.91
CA LYS A 36 43.28 -18.94 9.09
C LYS A 36 44.17 -18.42 10.23
N THR A 37 43.71 -18.22 11.47
CA THR A 37 43.59 -19.16 12.61
C THR A 37 43.22 -18.22 13.79
N THR A 38 42.34 -18.48 14.78
CA THR A 38 42.46 -19.43 15.89
C THR A 38 41.21 -19.36 16.78
N ALA A 39 40.75 -20.54 17.23
CA ALA A 39 40.09 -20.89 18.50
C ALA A 39 39.00 -19.97 19.12
N ALA A 40 37.78 -20.51 19.25
CA ALA A 40 37.28 -20.99 20.55
C ALA A 40 35.87 -21.60 20.40
N VAL A 41 35.73 -22.78 20.97
CA VAL A 41 34.50 -23.57 21.12
C VAL A 41 33.52 -22.83 22.03
N THR A 42 32.35 -22.50 21.50
CA THR A 42 31.10 -22.44 22.30
C THR A 42 29.99 -23.05 21.46
N SER A 43 29.75 -24.33 21.73
CA SER A 43 28.53 -25.03 21.36
C SER A 43 27.34 -24.28 21.95
N PHE A 44 26.61 -23.54 21.12
CA PHE A 44 25.24 -23.16 21.43
C PHE A 44 24.37 -24.29 20.90
N GLN A 45 24.02 -25.22 21.79
CA GLN A 45 22.87 -26.11 21.57
C GLN A 45 21.66 -25.22 21.27
N GLU A 46 21.12 -25.34 20.06
CA GLU A 46 19.77 -24.89 19.77
C GLU A 46 18.83 -25.53 20.81
N PRO A 47 18.05 -24.75 21.57
CA PRO A 47 16.95 -25.33 22.33
C PRO A 47 16.02 -26.01 21.33
N SER A 48 15.95 -27.33 21.43
CA SER A 48 15.06 -28.19 20.66
C SER A 48 13.65 -27.64 20.74
N ARG A 49 13.13 -27.14 19.61
CA ARG A 49 11.72 -26.81 19.45
C ARG A 49 10.90 -28.06 19.78
N PRO A 50 9.89 -28.00 20.67
CA PRO A 50 8.90 -29.05 20.71
C PRO A 50 8.22 -29.10 19.33
N ALA A 51 8.36 -30.25 18.68
CA ALA A 51 7.59 -30.60 17.50
C ALA A 51 6.10 -30.63 17.88
N ASN A 52 5.25 -30.22 16.92
CA ASN A 52 3.79 -30.28 16.94
C ASN A 52 3.05 -29.09 17.58
N ASN A 53 2.97 -28.00 16.82
CA ASN A 53 1.73 -27.24 16.66
C ASN A 53 1.67 -26.80 15.19
N GLU A 54 1.31 -27.74 14.30
CA GLU A 54 1.09 -27.44 12.87
C GLU A 54 -0.19 -26.62 12.66
N GLU A 55 -1.07 -26.55 13.65
CA GLU A 55 -2.27 -25.73 13.61
C GLU A 55 -1.92 -24.27 13.89
N ASN A 56 -2.00 -23.46 12.84
CA ASN A 56 -1.91 -22.01 12.95
C ASN A 56 -3.12 -21.49 13.75
N ASN A 57 -2.89 -21.22 15.04
CA ASN A 57 -3.89 -20.77 16.00
C ASN A 57 -4.06 -19.25 16.02
N MET A 58 -3.41 -18.54 15.10
CA MET A 58 -3.42 -17.08 15.07
C MET A 58 -3.50 -16.52 13.66
N VAL A 59 -4.23 -15.42 13.49
CA VAL A 59 -4.20 -14.60 12.27
C VAL A 59 -3.39 -13.34 12.56
N LEU A 60 -2.41 -13.03 11.69
CA LEU A 60 -1.54 -11.87 11.91
C LEU A 60 -1.99 -10.66 11.09
N VAL A 61 -1.87 -9.50 11.71
CA VAL A 61 -2.17 -8.19 11.15
C VAL A 61 -1.01 -7.24 11.44
N TYR A 62 -0.54 -6.55 10.40
CA TYR A 62 0.35 -5.42 10.55
C TYR A 62 -0.47 -4.15 10.37
N LEU A 63 -0.43 -3.26 11.35
CA LEU A 63 -1.04 -1.94 11.23
C LEU A 63 0.02 -0.89 10.93
N PRO A 64 -0.31 0.11 10.08
CA PRO A 64 0.66 1.06 9.51
C PRO A 64 1.29 2.03 10.52
N TYR A 65 0.95 1.93 11.79
CA TYR A 65 1.65 2.59 12.89
C TYR A 65 2.75 1.71 13.52
N GLY A 66 3.18 0.64 12.84
CA GLY A 66 4.39 -0.11 13.16
C GLY A 66 4.23 -1.24 14.17
N LYS A 67 3.01 -1.74 14.38
CA LYS A 67 2.75 -2.85 15.31
C LYS A 67 2.13 -4.04 14.60
N VAL A 68 2.52 -5.23 15.02
CA VAL A 68 1.87 -6.49 14.63
C VAL A 68 0.92 -6.91 15.74
N PHE A 69 -0.23 -7.39 15.33
CA PHE A 69 -1.26 -7.94 16.18
C PHE A 69 -1.55 -9.38 15.77
N GLY A 70 -1.79 -10.20 16.77
CA GLY A 70 -2.23 -11.58 16.62
C GLY A 70 -3.68 -11.73 17.05
N ILE A 71 -4.53 -12.23 16.17
CA ILE A 71 -5.92 -12.56 16.48
C ILE A 71 -5.98 -14.04 16.84
N ASN A 72 -6.20 -14.34 18.12
CA ASN A 72 -6.20 -15.69 18.67
C ASN A 72 -7.46 -16.46 18.27
N ILE A 73 -7.32 -17.50 17.44
CA ILE A 73 -8.42 -18.35 16.98
C ILE A 73 -9.01 -19.17 18.14
N ASN A 74 -8.21 -19.54 19.14
CA ASN A 74 -8.66 -20.38 20.26
C ASN A 74 -9.27 -19.58 21.41
N HIS A 75 -9.50 -18.28 21.22
CA HIS A 75 -10.20 -17.46 22.20
C HIS A 75 -11.60 -18.02 22.47
N ASN A 76 -11.91 -18.26 23.74
CA ASN A 76 -13.15 -18.91 24.21
C ASN A 76 -13.41 -20.30 23.60
N LYS A 77 -12.36 -21.06 23.27
CA LYS A 77 -12.51 -22.47 22.85
C LYS A 77 -13.14 -23.28 23.99
N PRO A 78 -14.24 -24.02 23.74
CA PRO A 78 -14.81 -24.96 24.71
C PRO A 78 -13.79 -26.01 25.17
N GLU A 79 -13.88 -26.43 26.43
CA GLU A 79 -13.03 -27.48 26.99
C GLU A 79 -13.32 -28.86 26.37
N SER A 80 -14.57 -29.09 25.96
CA SER A 80 -15.02 -30.32 25.32
C SER A 80 -16.01 -30.04 24.18
N PHE A 81 -15.99 -30.89 23.16
CA PHE A 81 -16.95 -30.90 22.06
C PHE A 81 -17.70 -32.24 22.03
N GLU A 82 -18.95 -32.22 21.56
CA GLU A 82 -19.77 -33.43 21.44
C GLU A 82 -19.16 -34.47 20.49
N ASN A 83 -18.51 -34.00 19.43
CA ASN A 83 -17.82 -34.84 18.46
C ASN A 83 -16.75 -34.03 17.70
N ALA A 84 -15.89 -34.73 16.95
CA ALA A 84 -14.83 -34.10 16.15
C ALA A 84 -15.36 -33.15 15.06
N ALA A 85 -16.57 -33.40 14.53
CA ALA A 85 -17.18 -32.53 13.53
C ALA A 85 -17.61 -31.17 14.13
N ALA A 86 -18.12 -31.17 15.37
CA ALA A 86 -18.47 -29.97 16.11
C ALA A 86 -17.22 -29.12 16.43
N GLU A 87 -16.12 -29.76 16.84
CA GLU A 87 -14.83 -29.08 17.03
C GLU A 87 -14.33 -28.44 15.73
N GLN A 88 -14.36 -29.19 14.62
CA GLN A 88 -13.92 -28.68 13.33
C GLN A 88 -14.77 -27.51 12.84
N SER A 89 -16.09 -27.58 13.07
CA SER A 89 -17.03 -26.50 12.75
C SER A 89 -16.71 -25.23 13.55
N TRP A 90 -16.46 -25.37 14.86
CA TRP A 90 -16.09 -24.24 15.72
C TRP A 90 -14.77 -23.59 15.28
N ILE A 91 -13.74 -24.40 14.97
CA ILE A 91 -12.44 -23.90 14.49
C ILE A 91 -12.62 -23.14 13.16
N ASN A 92 -13.44 -23.67 12.25
CA ASN A 92 -13.70 -23.02 10.97
C ASN A 92 -14.42 -21.68 11.14
N GLU A 93 -15.39 -21.59 12.03
CA GLU A 93 -16.12 -20.35 12.30
C GLU A 93 -15.23 -19.31 12.98
N SER A 94 -14.48 -19.71 14.02
CA SER A 94 -13.53 -18.80 14.68
C SER A 94 -12.44 -18.30 13.72
N ARG A 95 -12.02 -19.12 12.74
CA ARG A 95 -11.11 -18.68 11.66
C ARG A 95 -11.75 -17.65 10.73
N LYS A 96 -13.04 -17.79 10.39
CA LYS A 96 -13.75 -16.80 9.57
C LYS A 96 -13.87 -15.49 10.34
N GLU A 97 -14.28 -15.54 11.60
CA GLU A 97 -14.36 -14.37 12.47
C GLU A 97 -13.00 -13.66 12.60
N ALA A 98 -11.91 -14.40 12.82
CA ALA A 98 -10.57 -13.82 12.91
C ALA A 98 -10.15 -13.11 11.61
N LYS A 99 -10.55 -13.64 10.45
CA LYS A 99 -10.33 -12.96 9.16
C LYS A 99 -11.16 -11.68 9.04
N VAL A 100 -12.43 -11.71 9.45
CA VAL A 100 -13.29 -10.51 9.45
C VAL A 100 -12.71 -9.44 10.38
N GLN A 101 -12.31 -9.82 11.59
CA GLN A 101 -11.62 -8.93 12.54
C GLN A 101 -10.34 -8.34 11.94
N LYS A 102 -9.54 -9.14 11.22
CA LYS A 102 -8.36 -8.64 10.48
C LYS A 102 -8.74 -7.54 9.48
N GLU A 103 -9.77 -7.75 8.66
CA GLU A 103 -10.21 -6.73 7.69
C GLU A 103 -10.78 -5.48 8.38
N GLN A 104 -11.51 -5.64 9.49
CA GLN A 104 -12.04 -4.52 10.26
C GLN A 104 -10.92 -3.70 10.93
N MET A 105 -9.86 -4.35 11.44
CA MET A 105 -8.68 -3.65 11.97
C MET A 105 -7.96 -2.88 10.86
N LEU A 106 -7.75 -3.51 9.70
CA LEU A 106 -7.05 -2.90 8.55
C LEU A 106 -7.82 -1.72 7.94
N SER A 107 -9.15 -1.73 8.01
CA SER A 107 -9.99 -0.61 7.57
C SER A 107 -10.24 0.44 8.67
N GLY A 108 -9.82 0.17 9.90
CA GLY A 108 -10.01 1.07 11.05
C GLY A 108 -11.41 1.02 11.68
N GLN A 109 -12.20 -0.01 11.37
CA GLN A 109 -13.52 -0.26 11.96
C GLN A 109 -13.45 -0.94 13.34
N LEU A 110 -12.34 -1.64 13.64
CA LEU A 110 -12.11 -2.32 14.91
C LEU A 110 -10.85 -1.78 15.59
N ASP A 111 -11.00 -1.23 16.79
CA ASP A 111 -9.86 -0.86 17.65
C ASP A 111 -9.25 -2.13 18.25
N PRO A 112 -7.94 -2.41 18.06
CA PRO A 112 -7.27 -3.54 18.71
C PRO A 112 -7.47 -3.62 20.24
N LYS A 113 -7.77 -2.49 20.91
CA LYS A 113 -7.99 -2.45 22.36
C LYS A 113 -9.38 -2.91 22.79
N SER A 114 -10.35 -3.00 21.88
CA SER A 114 -11.73 -3.34 22.23
C SER A 114 -11.95 -4.83 22.53
N LEU A 115 -11.02 -5.69 22.11
CA LEU A 115 -11.11 -7.14 22.27
C LEU A 115 -9.88 -7.69 23.04
N PRO A 116 -9.76 -7.42 24.34
CA PRO A 116 -8.67 -7.97 25.15
C PRO A 116 -8.74 -9.50 25.17
N GLY A 117 -7.59 -10.17 25.16
CA GLY A 117 -7.50 -11.64 25.14
C GLY A 117 -7.71 -12.28 23.76
N ARG A 118 -8.61 -11.73 22.93
CA ARG A 118 -8.75 -12.12 21.52
C ARG A 118 -7.63 -11.53 20.66
N ILE A 119 -7.25 -10.28 20.92
CA ILE A 119 -6.19 -9.56 20.20
C ILE A 119 -4.94 -9.46 21.08
N ILE A 120 -3.84 -10.04 20.60
CA ILE A 120 -2.54 -10.06 21.25
C ILE A 120 -1.64 -9.04 20.55
N VAL A 121 -1.06 -8.11 21.31
CA VAL A 121 -0.14 -7.09 20.80
C VAL A 121 1.27 -7.67 20.74
N GLU A 122 1.93 -7.56 19.60
CA GLU A 122 3.29 -8.07 19.37
C GLU A 122 3.45 -9.53 19.83
N PRO A 123 2.70 -10.48 19.23
CA PRO A 123 2.80 -11.89 19.60
C PRO A 123 4.24 -12.39 19.42
N SER A 124 4.68 -13.26 20.32
CA SER A 124 6.01 -13.84 20.27
C SER A 124 6.14 -14.83 19.10
N PRO A 125 7.36 -15.03 18.56
CA PRO A 125 7.60 -16.00 17.49
C PRO A 125 7.21 -17.46 17.82
N ASN A 126 6.99 -17.76 19.11
CA ASN A 126 6.55 -19.08 19.56
C ASN A 126 5.02 -19.24 19.49
N GLU A 127 4.29 -18.13 19.49
CA GLU A 127 2.82 -18.10 19.40
C GLU A 127 2.33 -18.02 17.94
N THR A 128 3.24 -17.69 17.01
CA THR A 128 2.94 -17.44 15.60
C THR A 128 3.30 -18.63 14.72
N GLY A 129 2.43 -18.96 13.76
CA GLY A 129 2.72 -19.99 12.77
C GLY A 129 3.59 -19.47 11.62
N ARG A 130 4.65 -20.21 11.26
CA ARG A 130 5.56 -19.90 10.11
C ARG A 130 4.83 -19.58 8.79
N LYS A 131 3.64 -20.14 8.58
CA LYS A 131 2.82 -19.89 7.38
C LYS A 131 2.20 -18.49 7.44
N GLU A 132 1.68 -18.08 8.60
CA GLU A 132 1.04 -16.80 8.78
C GLU A 132 2.06 -15.66 8.84
N GLU A 133 3.24 -15.89 9.41
CA GLU A 133 4.37 -14.94 9.36
C GLU A 133 4.79 -14.63 7.92
N ARG A 134 4.93 -15.67 7.08
CA ARG A 134 5.26 -15.49 5.65
C ARG A 134 4.16 -14.75 4.90
N LYS A 135 2.90 -14.97 5.26
CA LYS A 135 1.77 -14.25 4.69
C LYS A 135 1.78 -12.78 5.11
N LEU A 136 2.00 -12.52 6.39
CA LEU A 136 2.15 -11.17 6.93
C LEU A 136 3.28 -10.41 6.22
N MET A 137 4.43 -11.04 6.02
CA MET A 137 5.55 -10.43 5.32
C MET A 137 5.22 -10.06 3.87
N LYS A 138 4.46 -10.91 3.17
CA LYS A 138 3.95 -10.58 1.82
C LYS A 138 2.97 -9.40 1.85
N ASP A 139 2.08 -9.35 2.85
CA ASP A 139 1.13 -8.26 3.03
C ASP A 139 1.88 -6.93 3.29
N ILE A 140 2.91 -6.94 4.15
CA ILE A 140 3.77 -5.79 4.43
C ILE A 140 4.49 -5.32 3.17
N LEU A 141 5.14 -6.22 2.43
CA LEU A 141 5.86 -5.86 1.20
C LEU A 141 4.94 -5.25 0.14
N LYS A 142 3.71 -5.76 0.00
CA LYS A 142 2.70 -5.18 -0.89
C LYS A 142 2.33 -3.75 -0.46
N LEU A 143 2.11 -3.54 0.83
CA LEU A 143 1.82 -2.22 1.39
C LEU A 143 2.98 -1.25 1.14
N GLU A 144 4.23 -1.65 1.40
CA GLU A 144 5.42 -0.83 1.17
C GLU A 144 5.58 -0.44 -0.31
N ASN A 145 5.38 -1.39 -1.23
CA ASN A 145 5.41 -1.12 -2.67
C ASN A 145 4.31 -0.11 -3.06
N ALA A 146 3.09 -0.28 -2.55
CA ALA A 146 1.99 0.64 -2.82
C ALA A 146 2.30 2.06 -2.31
N LEU A 147 2.77 2.20 -1.07
CA LEU A 147 3.16 3.49 -0.49
C LEU A 147 4.31 4.15 -1.27
N THR A 148 5.25 3.35 -1.78
CA THR A 148 6.37 3.83 -2.60
C THR A 148 5.87 4.39 -3.94
N ILE A 149 4.99 3.66 -4.63
CA ILE A 149 4.38 4.10 -5.89
C ILE A 149 3.60 5.41 -5.68
N GLU A 150 2.84 5.50 -4.59
CA GLU A 150 2.02 6.67 -4.28
C GLU A 150 2.85 7.91 -3.94
N ARG A 151 3.92 7.74 -3.15
CA ARG A 151 4.91 8.80 -2.90
C ARG A 151 5.52 9.29 -4.22
N ASP A 152 5.95 8.36 -5.08
CA ASP A 152 6.57 8.69 -6.36
C ASP A 152 5.58 9.42 -7.28
N PHE A 153 4.29 9.05 -7.26
CA PHE A 153 3.23 9.75 -7.98
C PHE A 153 3.10 11.20 -7.53
N PHE A 154 2.97 11.44 -6.22
CA PHE A 154 2.90 12.78 -5.64
C PHE A 154 4.12 13.62 -5.99
N ASP A 155 5.33 13.05 -5.81
CA ASP A 155 6.59 13.73 -6.06
C ASP A 155 6.80 14.08 -7.53
N LEU A 156 6.47 13.17 -8.45
CA LEU A 156 6.58 13.41 -9.88
C LEU A 156 5.62 14.51 -10.33
N CYS A 157 4.39 14.54 -9.83
CA CYS A 157 3.45 15.62 -10.08
C CYS A 157 3.94 16.97 -9.55
N ALA A 158 4.52 17.00 -8.34
CA ALA A 158 5.15 18.19 -7.80
C ALA A 158 6.33 18.67 -8.68
N LYS A 159 7.21 17.76 -9.10
CA LYS A 159 8.34 18.05 -10.00
C LYS A 159 7.88 18.55 -11.37
N ILE A 160 6.79 18.00 -11.92
CA ILE A 160 6.18 18.48 -13.17
C ILE A 160 5.72 19.93 -13.02
N ARG A 161 4.99 20.27 -11.95
CA ARG A 161 4.56 21.66 -11.66
C ARG A 161 5.76 22.60 -11.59
N GLN A 162 6.82 22.21 -10.88
CA GLN A 162 8.06 22.99 -10.75
C GLN A 162 8.83 23.16 -12.08
N CYS A 163 8.67 22.25 -13.04
CA CYS A 163 9.28 22.37 -14.36
C CYS A 163 8.58 23.40 -15.26
N LEU A 164 7.37 23.85 -14.93
CA LEU A 164 6.55 24.68 -15.81
C LEU A 164 6.17 26.05 -15.19
N PRO A 165 7.12 26.80 -14.59
CA PRO A 165 6.79 28.09 -13.99
C PRO A 165 6.51 29.16 -15.06
N LEU A 166 5.83 30.23 -14.65
CA LEU A 166 5.40 31.32 -15.55
C LEU A 166 6.57 32.10 -16.18
N ARG A 167 7.76 32.07 -15.57
CA ARG A 167 8.94 32.82 -16.02
C ARG A 167 9.68 32.11 -17.16
N GLN A 168 9.91 30.81 -17.04
CA GLN A 168 10.61 29.99 -18.04
C GLN A 168 10.36 28.51 -17.77
N ALA A 169 9.92 27.74 -18.78
CA ALA A 169 9.69 26.31 -18.63
C ALA A 169 10.94 25.46 -18.88
N HIS A 170 11.14 24.44 -18.04
CA HIS A 170 12.14 23.38 -18.17
C HIS A 170 11.53 22.14 -18.84
N VAL A 171 11.24 22.26 -20.13
CA VAL A 171 10.46 21.27 -20.89
C VAL A 171 11.10 19.88 -20.90
N THR A 172 12.41 19.77 -21.11
CA THR A 172 13.12 18.48 -21.12
C THR A 172 13.00 17.74 -19.77
N LYS A 173 13.08 18.47 -18.65
CA LYS A 173 12.89 17.90 -17.31
C LYS A 173 11.43 17.47 -17.10
N CYS A 174 10.47 18.27 -17.56
CA CYS A 174 9.04 17.93 -17.52
C CYS A 174 8.77 16.60 -18.24
N LEU A 175 9.24 16.45 -19.49
CA LEU A 175 9.07 15.23 -20.28
C LEU A 175 9.71 14.00 -19.62
N LYS A 176 10.89 14.16 -19.02
CA LYS A 176 11.53 13.08 -18.25
C LYS A 176 10.67 12.63 -17.06
N ASN A 177 10.08 13.58 -16.33
CA ASN A 177 9.19 13.27 -15.20
C ASN A 177 7.88 12.63 -15.66
N LEU A 178 7.29 13.09 -16.77
CA LEU A 178 6.10 12.44 -17.38
C LEU A 178 6.39 11.00 -17.80
N GLY A 179 7.56 10.75 -18.40
CA GLY A 179 7.97 9.40 -18.78
C GLY A 179 8.15 8.45 -17.60
N ARG A 180 8.57 8.96 -16.43
CA ARG A 180 8.61 8.19 -15.17
C ARG A 180 7.21 7.95 -14.61
N LEU A 181 6.37 8.98 -14.60
CA LEU A 181 4.99 8.91 -14.08
C LEU A 181 4.15 7.91 -14.88
N LYS A 182 4.34 7.86 -16.19
CA LYS A 182 3.68 6.90 -17.10
C LYS A 182 3.96 5.43 -16.77
N LYS A 183 5.03 5.12 -16.05
CA LYS A 183 5.41 3.75 -15.66
C LYS A 183 4.81 3.31 -14.33
N LEU A 184 4.18 4.23 -13.58
CA LEU A 184 3.57 3.90 -12.30
C LEU A 184 2.26 3.13 -12.50
N GLU A 185 2.08 2.07 -11.72
CA GLU A 185 0.84 1.31 -11.63
C GLU A 185 -0.02 1.88 -10.50
N LEU A 186 -0.86 2.86 -10.86
CA LEU A 186 -1.70 3.58 -9.90
C LEU A 186 -3.03 2.83 -9.68
N THR A 187 -3.50 2.88 -8.43
CA THR A 187 -4.82 2.32 -8.04
C THR A 187 -5.85 3.43 -7.88
N LYS A 188 -7.14 3.06 -7.84
CA LYS A 188 -8.25 4.00 -7.61
C LYS A 188 -8.04 4.84 -6.34
N VAL A 189 -7.66 4.18 -5.24
CA VAL A 189 -7.53 4.81 -3.93
C VAL A 189 -6.35 5.79 -3.86
N MET A 190 -5.24 5.53 -4.58
CA MET A 190 -4.13 6.48 -4.69
C MET A 190 -4.56 7.77 -5.39
N LEU A 191 -5.36 7.66 -6.46
CA LEU A 191 -5.88 8.83 -7.15
C LEU A 191 -6.83 9.63 -6.25
N LEU A 192 -7.72 8.96 -5.52
CA LEU A 192 -8.66 9.60 -4.60
C LEU A 192 -7.96 10.38 -3.47
N ARG A 193 -6.81 9.89 -3.01
CA ARG A 193 -6.00 10.56 -1.98
C ARG A 193 -5.22 11.76 -2.49
N HIS A 194 -4.91 11.81 -3.79
CA HIS A 194 -4.12 12.87 -4.40
C HIS A 194 -4.84 13.61 -5.54
N PRO A 195 -5.97 14.29 -5.27
CA PRO A 195 -6.76 14.97 -6.30
C PRO A 195 -6.02 16.11 -7.00
N GLU A 196 -5.11 16.81 -6.32
CA GLU A 196 -4.27 17.84 -6.95
C GLU A 196 -3.33 17.27 -8.00
N SER A 197 -2.83 16.05 -7.80
CA SER A 197 -1.96 15.35 -8.75
C SER A 197 -2.74 14.97 -10.02
N VAL A 198 -3.99 14.52 -9.87
CA VAL A 198 -4.89 14.24 -10.99
C VAL A 198 -5.23 15.53 -11.75
N ASP A 199 -5.57 16.61 -11.04
CA ASP A 199 -5.86 17.92 -11.65
C ASP A 199 -4.64 18.49 -12.40
N THR A 200 -3.44 18.28 -11.87
CA THR A 200 -2.18 18.68 -12.54
C THR A 200 -2.08 18.05 -13.92
N LEU A 201 -2.31 16.74 -14.03
CA LEU A 201 -2.25 16.02 -15.30
C LEU A 201 -3.37 16.44 -16.26
N ARG A 202 -4.58 16.65 -15.74
CA ARG A 202 -5.72 17.17 -16.51
C ARG A 202 -5.40 18.52 -17.14
N LYS A 203 -4.94 19.49 -16.35
CA LYS A 203 -4.55 20.83 -16.83
C LYS A 203 -3.42 20.76 -17.86
N LEU A 204 -2.51 19.81 -17.70
CA LEU A 204 -1.36 19.64 -18.58
C LEU A 204 -1.75 19.24 -20.02
N GLN A 205 -2.93 18.64 -20.23
CA GLN A 205 -3.47 18.36 -21.55
C GLN A 205 -3.73 19.63 -22.39
N GLY A 206 -3.91 20.78 -21.74
CA GLY A 206 -4.08 22.09 -22.38
C GLY A 206 -2.82 22.95 -22.43
N TYR A 207 -1.65 22.41 -22.07
CA TYR A 207 -0.44 23.21 -21.89
C TYR A 207 0.08 23.85 -23.18
N VAL A 208 0.22 25.19 -23.15
CA VAL A 208 0.77 26.01 -24.26
C VAL A 208 1.90 26.94 -23.83
N GLY A 209 2.31 26.89 -22.55
CA GLY A 209 3.28 27.82 -21.98
C GLY A 209 2.79 29.28 -21.94
N ASN A 210 3.71 30.19 -21.61
CA ASN A 210 3.41 31.62 -21.47
C ASN A 210 4.07 32.42 -22.59
N LEU A 211 3.86 31.98 -23.83
CA LEU A 211 4.49 32.54 -25.04
C LEU A 211 4.21 34.03 -25.24
N LYS A 212 3.10 34.56 -24.71
CA LYS A 212 2.80 35.99 -24.78
C LYS A 212 3.75 36.85 -23.95
N LYS A 213 4.27 36.32 -22.83
CA LYS A 213 5.19 37.05 -21.93
C LYS A 213 6.64 36.66 -22.15
N TRP A 214 6.92 35.46 -22.64
CA TRP A 214 8.27 35.03 -22.94
C TRP A 214 8.75 35.69 -24.22
N LYS A 215 9.64 36.68 -24.08
CA LYS A 215 10.35 37.28 -25.21
C LYS A 215 11.38 36.26 -25.72
N MET A 216 11.02 35.51 -26.77
CA MET A 216 11.89 34.49 -27.37
C MET A 216 11.97 34.65 -28.90
N PRO A 217 13.11 34.28 -29.51
CA PRO A 217 13.24 34.23 -30.97
C PRO A 217 12.21 33.30 -31.62
N ARG A 218 11.87 33.57 -32.88
CA ARG A 218 10.90 32.78 -33.65
C ARG A 218 11.28 31.30 -33.73
N SER A 219 12.58 30.99 -33.89
CA SER A 219 13.11 29.63 -33.92
C SER A 219 12.85 28.87 -32.61
N ASP A 220 13.09 29.52 -31.46
CA ASP A 220 12.87 28.91 -30.14
C ASP A 220 11.40 28.76 -29.81
N LYS A 221 10.55 29.68 -30.28
CA LYS A 221 9.10 29.56 -30.16
C LYS A 221 8.57 28.31 -30.87
N ILE A 222 9.02 28.05 -32.10
CA ILE A 222 8.63 26.85 -32.87
C ILE A 222 9.06 25.58 -32.13
N LYS A 223 10.31 25.56 -31.63
CA LYS A 223 10.80 24.42 -30.83
C LYS A 223 9.97 24.20 -29.57
N PHE A 224 9.66 25.26 -28.84
CA PHE A 224 8.84 25.18 -27.64
C PHE A 224 7.43 24.67 -27.94
N GLU A 225 6.77 25.18 -28.99
CA GLU A 225 5.42 24.73 -29.38
C GLU A 225 5.38 23.24 -29.72
N ALA A 226 6.41 22.75 -30.44
CA ALA A 226 6.57 21.32 -30.72
C ALA A 226 6.71 20.50 -29.43
N GLN A 227 7.54 20.95 -28.49
CA GLN A 227 7.70 20.23 -27.22
C GLN A 227 6.47 20.33 -26.30
N ALA A 228 5.77 21.46 -26.28
CA ALA A 228 4.51 21.63 -25.55
C ALA A 228 3.42 20.70 -26.11
N LYS A 229 3.39 20.47 -27.43
CA LYS A 229 2.54 19.45 -28.04
C LYS A 229 2.84 18.04 -27.49
N ILE A 230 4.12 17.68 -27.36
CA ILE A 230 4.51 16.37 -26.78
C ILE A 230 4.08 16.27 -25.31
N ILE A 231 4.26 17.33 -24.51
CA ILE A 231 3.77 17.38 -23.12
C ILE A 231 2.27 17.06 -23.05
N ARG A 232 1.46 17.72 -23.90
CA ARG A 232 0.00 17.50 -23.93
C ARG A 232 -0.37 16.07 -24.34
N GLN A 233 0.34 15.52 -25.31
CA GLN A 233 0.13 14.14 -25.76
C GLN A 233 0.43 13.13 -24.64
N GLU A 234 1.58 13.26 -23.97
CA GLU A 234 1.95 12.38 -22.86
C GLU A 234 0.98 12.52 -21.67
N ALA A 235 0.61 13.75 -21.31
CA ALA A 235 -0.39 13.99 -20.27
C ALA A 235 -1.74 13.33 -20.61
N THR A 236 -2.15 13.39 -21.88
CA THR A 236 -3.41 12.80 -22.35
C THR A 236 -3.37 11.27 -22.28
N ILE A 237 -2.25 10.65 -22.68
CA ILE A 237 -2.06 9.20 -22.59
C ILE A 237 -2.13 8.71 -21.13
N ILE A 238 -1.52 9.46 -20.21
CA ILE A 238 -1.56 9.13 -18.78
C ILE A 238 -2.98 9.30 -18.23
N TYR A 239 -3.60 10.46 -18.47
CA TYR A 239 -4.93 10.79 -17.94
C TYR A 239 -6.02 9.84 -18.46
N ALA A 240 -5.92 9.38 -19.72
CA ALA A 240 -6.85 8.43 -20.32
C ALA A 240 -6.87 7.05 -19.63
N ARG A 241 -5.91 6.75 -18.75
CA ARG A 241 -5.91 5.51 -17.94
C ARG A 241 -6.76 5.62 -16.70
N PHE A 242 -6.97 6.83 -16.17
CA PHE A 242 -7.66 7.03 -14.90
C PHE A 242 -9.12 6.56 -14.91
N PRO A 243 -9.94 6.83 -15.95
CA PRO A 243 -11.32 6.33 -16.00
C PRO A 243 -11.43 4.81 -15.82
N LYS A 244 -10.45 4.06 -16.35
CA LYS A 244 -10.41 2.59 -16.29
C LYS A 244 -10.27 2.03 -14.87
N LEU A 245 -9.89 2.86 -13.90
CA LEU A 245 -9.76 2.49 -12.50
C LEU A 245 -11.06 2.68 -11.70
N PHE A 246 -12.11 3.27 -12.29
CA PHE A 246 -13.33 3.67 -11.58
C PHE A 246 -14.58 2.87 -11.97
N ASP A 247 -14.44 1.75 -12.70
CA ASP A 247 -15.53 0.92 -13.25
C ASP A 247 -16.61 1.72 -14.00
N SER A 248 -16.33 2.98 -14.31
CA SER A 248 -17.22 3.90 -14.99
C SER A 248 -17.06 3.63 -16.48
N ALA A 249 -18.12 3.14 -17.13
CA ALA A 249 -18.18 3.05 -18.59
C ALA A 249 -17.77 4.41 -19.15
N GLU A 250 -16.65 4.46 -19.90
CA GLU A 250 -15.93 5.67 -20.35
C GLU A 250 -16.87 6.89 -20.49
N THR A 251 -17.10 7.61 -19.39
CA THR A 251 -18.11 8.66 -19.38
C THR A 251 -17.54 9.87 -20.10
N LYS A 252 -18.38 10.58 -20.86
CA LYS A 252 -17.98 11.82 -21.55
C LYS A 252 -17.42 12.90 -20.61
N ASP A 253 -17.65 12.80 -19.30
CA ASP A 253 -17.10 13.69 -18.28
C ASP A 253 -16.57 12.96 -17.04
N PHE A 254 -15.49 12.19 -17.21
CA PHE A 254 -14.78 11.53 -16.11
C PHE A 254 -14.42 12.49 -14.96
N TRP A 255 -14.09 13.76 -15.25
CA TRP A 255 -13.61 14.69 -14.22
C TRP A 255 -14.70 15.02 -13.19
N GLN A 256 -15.94 15.24 -13.64
CA GLN A 256 -17.07 15.47 -12.74
C GLN A 256 -17.31 14.26 -11.83
N GLU A 257 -17.29 13.06 -12.40
CA GLU A 257 -17.52 11.83 -11.63
C GLU A 257 -16.39 11.58 -10.63
N TYR A 258 -15.14 11.75 -11.06
CA TYR A 258 -13.98 11.68 -10.18
C TYR A 258 -14.09 12.66 -9.00
N CYS A 259 -14.54 13.90 -9.23
CA CYS A 259 -14.74 14.87 -8.15
C CYS A 259 -15.80 14.43 -7.14
N LYS A 260 -16.86 13.72 -7.57
CA LYS A 260 -17.86 13.14 -6.66
C LYS A 260 -17.24 12.00 -5.84
N GLU A 261 -16.53 11.09 -6.49
CA GLU A 261 -15.83 9.99 -5.83
C GLU A 261 -14.81 10.49 -4.79
N VAL A 262 -14.11 11.60 -5.05
CA VAL A 262 -13.21 12.24 -4.07
C VAL A 262 -13.99 12.73 -2.84
N LYS A 263 -15.20 13.27 -3.01
CA LYS A 263 -16.05 13.69 -1.88
C LYS A 263 -16.53 12.48 -1.08
N ILE A 264 -17.00 11.43 -1.76
CA ILE A 264 -17.41 10.17 -1.14
C ILE A 264 -16.24 9.59 -0.33
N PHE A 265 -15.06 9.47 -0.94
CA PHE A 265 -13.85 8.99 -0.27
C PHE A 265 -13.53 9.78 0.98
N LYS A 266 -13.57 11.13 0.92
CA LYS A 266 -13.30 12.00 2.06
C LYS A 266 -14.29 11.79 3.21
N GLU A 267 -15.57 11.64 2.92
CA GLU A 267 -16.59 11.44 3.96
C GLU A 267 -16.51 10.02 4.55
N THR A 268 -16.41 8.99 3.70
CA THR A 268 -16.27 7.58 4.12
C THR A 268 -15.03 7.37 5.00
N THR A 269 -13.93 8.08 4.73
CA THR A 269 -12.67 7.94 5.46
C THR A 269 -12.48 8.98 6.58
N LYS A 270 -13.46 9.83 6.86
CA LYS A 270 -13.35 10.95 7.82
C LYS A 270 -13.07 10.50 9.24
N LYS A 271 -13.63 9.36 9.65
CA LYS A 271 -13.49 8.79 11.01
C LYS A 271 -12.34 7.78 11.11
N VAL A 272 -11.73 7.40 9.98
CA VAL A 272 -10.63 6.44 9.95
C VAL A 272 -9.36 7.12 10.49
N ASN A 273 -8.61 6.42 11.34
CA ASN A 273 -7.33 6.90 11.84
C ASN A 273 -6.39 7.30 10.68
N SER A 274 -5.68 8.42 10.81
CA SER A 274 -4.82 8.96 9.75
C SER A 274 -3.78 7.97 9.22
N SER A 275 -3.17 7.17 10.11
CA SER A 275 -2.16 6.18 9.71
C SER A 275 -2.80 5.05 8.88
N ILE A 276 -3.99 4.61 9.27
CA ILE A 276 -4.76 3.59 8.54
C ILE A 276 -5.23 4.14 7.21
N ARG A 277 -5.72 5.39 7.19
CA ARG A 277 -6.21 6.06 5.98
C ARG A 277 -5.16 6.13 4.87
N VAL A 278 -3.89 6.34 5.22
CA VAL A 278 -2.76 6.35 4.26
C VAL A 278 -2.40 4.94 3.77
N ALA A 279 -2.79 3.89 4.48
CA ALA A 279 -2.54 2.50 4.08
C ALA A 279 -3.75 1.84 3.40
N LEU A 280 -4.88 2.54 3.25
CA LEU A 280 -6.07 1.98 2.62
C LEU A 280 -5.77 1.56 1.19
N ASP A 281 -6.00 0.27 0.92
CA ASP A 281 -6.09 -0.29 -0.41
C ASP A 281 -7.54 -0.33 -0.90
N GLU A 282 -7.75 -0.77 -2.15
CA GLU A 282 -9.08 -0.86 -2.75
C GLU A 282 -10.01 -1.81 -1.99
N ARG A 283 -9.49 -2.92 -1.47
CA ARG A 283 -10.29 -3.90 -0.74
C ARG A 283 -10.77 -3.33 0.59
N MET A 284 -9.88 -2.69 1.34
CA MET A 284 -10.20 -2.03 2.61
C MET A 284 -11.19 -0.89 2.40
N TYR A 285 -11.00 -0.08 1.35
CA TYR A 285 -11.93 1.00 1.00
C TYR A 285 -13.33 0.46 0.63
N ASN A 286 -13.41 -0.59 -0.17
CA ASN A 286 -14.69 -1.22 -0.53
C ASN A 286 -15.40 -1.80 0.71
N ASN A 287 -14.66 -2.36 1.67
CA ASN A 287 -15.23 -2.81 2.94
C ASN A 287 -15.84 -1.66 3.75
N LEU A 288 -15.19 -0.48 3.75
CA LEU A 288 -15.73 0.72 4.41
C LEU A 288 -17.02 1.21 3.74
N ILE A 289 -17.09 1.19 2.41
CA ILE A 289 -18.31 1.56 1.67
C ILE A 289 -19.46 0.62 2.06
N LYS A 290 -19.23 -0.69 2.04
CA LYS A 290 -20.26 -1.69 2.40
C LYS A 290 -20.76 -1.49 3.84
N ALA A 291 -19.86 -1.32 4.79
CA ALA A 291 -20.22 -1.05 6.17
C ALA A 291 -21.01 0.27 6.35
N GLY A 292 -20.72 1.29 5.54
CA GLY A 292 -21.50 2.53 5.54
C GLY A 292 -22.92 2.37 5.00
N GLN A 293 -23.10 1.52 3.98
CA GLN A 293 -24.41 1.24 3.38
C GLN A 293 -25.32 0.42 4.31
N GLU A 294 -24.75 -0.56 5.03
CA GLU A 294 -25.49 -1.38 6.01
C GLU A 294 -25.98 -0.57 7.23
N ASN A 295 -25.34 0.56 7.53
CA ASN A 295 -25.73 1.46 8.63
C ASN A 295 -26.71 2.58 8.22
N THR A 296 -27.20 2.59 6.98
CA THR A 296 -28.22 3.56 6.53
C THR A 296 -29.61 2.97 6.75
N PRO A 297 -30.46 3.55 7.64
CA PRO A 297 -31.81 3.05 7.85
C PRO A 297 -32.62 3.08 6.55
N ALA A 298 -33.38 2.01 6.28
CA ALA A 298 -34.34 1.98 5.18
C ALA A 298 -35.27 3.21 5.28
N PRO A 299 -35.67 3.83 4.15
CA PRO A 299 -36.64 4.91 4.19
C PRO A 299 -37.92 4.37 4.81
N ALA A 300 -38.40 5.04 5.85
CA ALA A 300 -39.69 4.72 6.45
C ALA A 300 -40.76 4.77 5.36
N GLU A 301 -41.41 3.64 5.10
CA GLU A 301 -42.61 3.58 4.27
C GLU A 301 -43.69 4.43 4.96
N THR A 302 -43.96 5.60 4.42
CA THR A 302 -45.15 6.38 4.76
C THR A 302 -46.38 5.61 4.29
N GLN A 303 -47.13 5.08 5.27
CA GLN A 303 -48.54 4.71 5.12
C GLN A 303 -49.42 5.96 5.06
#